data_AF-A0A8W8KJJ2-F1
#
_entry.id   AF-A0A8W8KJJ2-F1
#
_cell.length_a   1.000
_cell.length_b   1.000
_cell.length_c   1.000
_cell.angle_alpha   90.00
_cell.angle_beta   90.00
_cell.angle_gamma   90.00
#
_symmetry.space_group_name_H-M   'P 1'
#
loop_
_entity.id
_entity.type
_entity.pdbx_description
1 polymer ?
#
loop_
_entity_poly.entity_id
_entity_poly.type
_entity_poly.pdbx_seq_one_letter_code
_entity_poly.pdbx_strand_id
1 'polypeptide(L)'
;TIPYIPELPVNAEAIINYNQSLYNVQGIHTSPAGLESTSLVLSYGLDLYFTRVQPSKMFDVLKEDFDYFFISAVLLGMFVVTIATQKLSARRALSRAWK
;
A
#
# COMPACT_ATOMS: atom_id res chain seq x y z
N THR A 1 -0.21 26.93 -7.38
CA THR A 1 -0.16 26.58 -8.81
C THR A 1 1.22 26.05 -9.11
N ILE A 2 1.35 24.98 -9.88
CA ILE A 2 2.67 24.45 -10.25
C ILE A 2 3.23 25.37 -11.35
N PRO A 3 4.43 25.95 -11.18
CA PRO A 3 5.04 26.83 -12.18
C PRO A 3 5.44 26.05 -13.43
N TYR A 4 5.52 26.73 -14.58
CA TYR A 4 6.05 26.14 -15.80
C TYR A 4 7.54 25.84 -15.62
N ILE A 5 7.93 24.59 -15.92
CA ILE A 5 9.31 24.11 -15.91
C ILE A 5 9.57 23.57 -17.33
N PRO A 6 10.37 24.25 -18.15
CA PRO A 6 10.65 23.81 -19.53
C PRO A 6 11.54 22.56 -19.57
N GLU A 7 12.38 22.36 -18.56
CA GLU A 7 13.19 21.16 -18.40
C GLU A 7 12.37 19.99 -17.84
N LEU A 8 12.43 18.83 -18.52
CA LEU A 8 11.89 17.58 -18.01
C LEU A 8 13.06 16.69 -17.56
N PRO A 9 13.46 16.72 -16.28
CA PRO A 9 14.55 15.89 -15.79
C PRO A 9 14.17 14.41 -15.88
N VAL A 10 15.11 13.58 -16.33
CA VAL A 10 14.93 12.13 -16.34
C VAL A 10 15.11 11.61 -14.92
N ASN A 11 14.02 11.14 -14.31
CA ASN A 11 14.09 10.52 -12.99
C ASN A 11 14.53 9.05 -13.12
N ALA A 12 15.69 8.71 -12.55
CA ALA A 12 16.19 7.35 -12.52
C ALA A 12 15.27 6.37 -11.76
N GLU A 13 14.51 6.84 -10.78
CA GLU A 13 13.55 6.03 -10.02
C GLU A 13 12.30 5.66 -10.86
N ALA A 14 12.01 6.43 -11.91
CA ALA A 14 10.90 6.15 -12.83
C ALA A 14 11.27 5.14 -13.93
N ILE A 15 12.54 4.71 -13.99
CA ILE A 15 13.04 3.75 -14.99
C ILE A 15 12.68 2.33 -14.54
N ILE A 16 11.69 1.75 -15.22
CA ILE A 16 11.10 0.45 -14.85
C ILE A 16 12.06 -0.74 -15.07
N ASN A 17 13.01 -0.64 -16.00
CA ASN A 17 13.92 -1.73 -16.36
C ASN A 17 15.20 -1.78 -15.51
N TYR A 18 15.36 -0.90 -14.50
CA TYR A 18 16.53 -0.87 -13.61
C TYR A 18 17.87 -1.03 -14.37
N ASN A 19 18.57 -2.16 -14.18
CA ASN A 19 19.86 -2.48 -14.81
C ASN A 19 19.73 -3.49 -15.97
N GLN A 20 18.53 -3.68 -16.51
CA GLN A 20 18.28 -4.56 -17.66
C GLN A 20 18.19 -3.72 -18.92
N SER A 21 19.31 -3.57 -19.62
CA SER A 21 19.33 -2.90 -20.93
C SER A 21 18.59 -3.75 -21.97
N LEU A 22 17.66 -3.11 -22.67
CA LEU A 22 16.91 -3.74 -23.76
C LEU A 22 17.39 -3.15 -25.07
N TYR A 23 17.92 -4.00 -25.95
CA TYR A 23 18.41 -3.54 -27.25
C TYR A 23 17.35 -3.72 -28.32
N ASN A 24 17.33 -2.78 -29.28
CA ASN A 24 16.45 -2.84 -30.45
C ASN A 24 14.96 -3.04 -30.11
N VAL A 25 14.43 -2.23 -29.19
CA VAL A 25 13.00 -2.23 -28.83
C VAL A 25 12.17 -1.79 -30.04
N GLN A 26 11.30 -2.68 -30.51
CA GLN A 26 10.39 -2.43 -31.64
C GLN A 26 9.04 -1.87 -31.18
N GLY A 27 8.62 -2.24 -29.98
CA GLY A 27 7.35 -1.78 -29.43
C GLY A 27 7.20 -2.07 -27.95
N ILE A 28 6.23 -1.38 -27.36
CA ILE A 28 5.81 -1.55 -25.96
C ILE A 28 4.31 -1.76 -25.98
N HIS A 29 3.86 -2.89 -25.44
CA HIS A 29 2.45 -3.19 -25.25
C HIS A 29 2.10 -3.07 -23.78
N THR A 30 0.99 -2.40 -23.48
CA THR A 30 0.41 -2.35 -22.13
C THR A 30 -0.93 -3.07 -22.08
N SER A 31 -1.24 -3.70 -20.96
CA SER A 31 -2.54 -4.35 -20.71
C SER A 31 -2.98 -4.05 -19.28
N PRO A 32 -4.29 -3.85 -19.03
CA PRO A 32 -4.79 -3.78 -17.66
C PRO A 32 -4.47 -5.08 -16.92
N ALA A 33 -4.13 -4.96 -15.63
CA ALA A 33 -4.11 -6.10 -14.72
C ALA A 33 -5.52 -6.29 -14.11
N GLY A 34 -5.72 -7.39 -13.37
CA GLY A 34 -6.93 -7.57 -12.57
C GLY A 34 -7.05 -6.58 -11.40
N LEU A 35 -5.93 -5.94 -11.03
CA LEU A 35 -5.84 -4.86 -10.05
C LEU A 35 -5.87 -3.52 -10.78
N GLU A 36 -6.69 -2.59 -10.29
CA GLU A 36 -6.87 -1.26 -10.89
C GLU A 36 -5.60 -0.42 -10.81
N SER A 37 -4.83 -0.57 -9.73
CA SER A 37 -3.59 0.17 -9.52
C SER A 37 -2.41 -0.30 -10.38
N THR A 38 -2.59 -1.40 -11.13
CA THR A 38 -1.51 -2.15 -11.77
C THR A 38 -1.72 -2.25 -13.28
N SER A 39 -0.67 -1.97 -14.05
CA SER A 39 -0.61 -2.16 -15.49
C SER A 39 0.49 -3.16 -15.85
N LEU A 40 0.20 -4.07 -16.78
CA LEU A 40 1.17 -5.02 -17.32
C LEU A 40 1.86 -4.38 -18.52
N VAL A 41 3.19 -4.34 -18.52
CA VAL A 41 3.98 -3.73 -19.59
C VAL A 41 4.90 -4.80 -20.19
N LEU A 42 4.78 -5.00 -21.50
CA LEU A 42 5.62 -5.88 -22.29
C LEU A 42 6.37 -5.06 -23.33
N SER A 43 7.69 -5.02 -23.24
CA SER A 43 8.58 -4.50 -24.27
C SER A 43 9.08 -5.64 -25.14
N TYR A 44 9.02 -5.49 -26.46
CA TYR A 44 9.46 -6.51 -27.42
C TYR A 44 10.36 -5.92 -28.52
N GLY A 45 11.28 -6.73 -29.01
CA GLY A 45 12.30 -6.35 -29.98
C GLY A 45 13.29 -7.48 -30.24
N LEU A 46 14.59 -7.22 -30.05
CA LEU A 46 15.58 -8.30 -29.93
C LEU A 46 15.36 -9.10 -28.63
N ASP A 47 15.14 -8.37 -27.54
CA ASP A 47 14.88 -8.91 -26.21
C ASP A 47 13.40 -8.77 -25.84
N LEU A 48 12.93 -9.66 -24.95
CA LEU A 48 11.59 -9.60 -24.37
C LEU A 48 11.70 -9.21 -22.90
N TYR A 49 10.98 -8.16 -22.51
CA TYR A 49 10.94 -7.69 -21.13
C TYR A 49 9.52 -7.46 -20.68
N PHE A 50 9.17 -8.06 -19.55
CA PHE A 50 7.84 -7.99 -18.97
C PHE A 50 7.93 -7.50 -17.53
N THR A 51 7.12 -6.51 -17.18
CA THR A 51 7.03 -5.98 -15.83
C THR A 51 5.63 -5.50 -15.49
N ARG A 52 5.36 -5.36 -14.19
CA ARG A 52 4.13 -4.75 -13.68
C ARG A 52 4.47 -3.37 -13.15
N VAL A 53 3.70 -2.36 -13.56
CA VAL A 53 3.93 -0.96 -13.18
C VAL A 53 2.73 -0.46 -12.37
N GLN A 54 3.02 0.28 -11.31
CA GLN A 54 2.03 0.84 -10.39
C GLN A 54 2.15 2.37 -10.37
N PRO A 55 1.54 3.08 -11.33
CA PRO A 55 1.74 4.52 -11.49
C PRO A 55 1.23 5.35 -10.30
N SER A 56 0.17 4.89 -9.64
CA SER A 56 -0.49 5.60 -8.53
C SER A 56 -0.18 5.00 -7.16
N LYS A 57 0.86 4.16 -7.07
CA LYS A 57 1.10 3.27 -5.93
C LYS A 57 -0.01 2.21 -5.80
N MET A 58 0.33 1.06 -5.22
CA MET A 58 -0.60 -0.07 -5.07
C MET A 58 -1.64 0.25 -3.98
N PHE A 59 -2.70 0.98 -4.35
CA PHE A 59 -3.73 1.47 -3.40
C PHE A 59 -4.86 0.47 -3.15
N ASP A 60 -5.04 -0.48 -4.08
CA ASP A 60 -6.06 -1.54 -4.04
C ASP A 60 -5.59 -2.78 -3.27
N VAL A 61 -4.35 -2.79 -2.77
CA VAL A 61 -3.79 -3.86 -1.95
C VAL A 61 -3.25 -3.31 -0.64
N LEU A 62 -3.40 -4.10 0.42
CA LEU A 62 -2.84 -3.78 1.72
C LEU A 62 -1.32 -3.78 1.64
N LYS A 63 -0.68 -2.76 2.22
CA LYS A 63 0.78 -2.63 2.21
C LYS A 63 1.44 -3.89 2.76
N GLU A 64 2.54 -4.30 2.13
CA GLU A 64 3.35 -5.43 2.60
C GLU A 64 3.89 -5.17 4.03
N ASP A 65 4.26 -3.92 4.32
CA ASP A 65 4.78 -3.48 5.62
C ASP A 65 3.67 -3.10 6.63
N PHE A 66 2.46 -3.65 6.48
CA PHE A 66 1.37 -3.35 7.41
C PHE A 66 1.61 -4.01 8.77
N ASP A 67 1.61 -3.23 9.85
CA ASP A 67 1.85 -3.73 11.21
C ASP A 67 0.59 -4.37 11.81
N TYR A 68 0.37 -5.64 11.45
CA TYR A 68 -0.70 -6.45 12.01
C TYR A 68 -0.57 -6.64 13.53
N PHE A 69 0.67 -6.69 14.04
CA PHE A 69 0.92 -6.92 15.46
C PHE A 69 0.41 -5.74 16.29
N PHE A 70 0.75 -4.52 15.90
CA PHE A 70 0.30 -3.31 16.59
C PHE A 70 -1.23 -3.22 16.66
N ILE A 71 -1.93 -3.42 15.53
CA ILE A 71 -3.40 -3.34 15.52
C ILE A 71 -4.02 -4.46 16.36
N SER A 72 -3.49 -5.68 16.27
CA SER A 72 -3.99 -6.80 17.08
C SER A 72 -3.80 -6.55 18.58
N ALA A 73 -2.67 -5.97 18.98
CA ALA A 73 -2.38 -5.64 20.37
C ALA A 73 -3.29 -4.54 20.92
N VAL A 74 -3.52 -3.48 20.13
CA VAL A 74 -4.45 -2.40 20.51
C VAL A 74 -5.87 -2.95 20.68
N LEU A 75 -6.33 -3.78 19.75
CA LEU A 75 -7.67 -4.37 19.79
C LEU A 75 -7.84 -5.28 21.01
N LEU A 76 -6.85 -6.11 21.32
CA LEU A 76 -6.86 -6.97 22.51
C LEU A 76 -6.79 -6.15 23.80
N GLY A 77 -5.96 -5.11 23.84
CA GLY A 77 -5.88 -4.17 24.95
C GLY A 77 -7.22 -3.48 25.22
N MET A 78 -7.87 -2.97 24.18
CA MET A 78 -9.21 -2.36 24.29
C MET A 78 -10.26 -3.35 24.78
N PHE A 79 -10.19 -4.60 24.33
CA PHE A 79 -11.10 -5.66 24.79
C PHE A 79 -10.96 -5.91 26.30
N VAL A 80 -9.73 -6.05 26.80
CA VAL A 80 -9.45 -6.25 28.23
C VAL A 80 -9.89 -5.05 29.07
N VAL A 81 -9.56 -3.83 28.62
CA VAL A 81 -9.94 -2.59 29.29
C VAL A 81 -11.46 -2.45 29.41
N THR A 82 -12.19 -2.81 28.36
CA THR A 82 -13.66 -2.78 28.35
C THR A 82 -14.24 -3.71 29.43
N ILE A 83 -13.77 -4.96 29.51
CA ILE A 83 -14.25 -5.92 30.52
C ILE A 83 -13.91 -5.45 31.94
N ALA A 84 -12.67 -4.98 32.15
CA ALA A 84 -12.24 -4.47 33.45
C ALA A 84 -13.10 -3.28 33.89
N THR A 85 -13.35 -2.34 32.97
CA THR A 85 -14.18 -1.15 33.23
C THR A 85 -15.63 -1.53 33.50
N GLN A 86 -16.20 -2.49 32.78
CA GLN A 86 -17.57 -2.97 33.03
C GLN A 86 -17.70 -3.58 34.43
N LYS A 87 -16.76 -4.46 34.81
CA LYS A 87 -16.74 -5.06 36.15
C LYS A 87 -16.58 -4.00 37.23
N LEU A 88 -15.69 -3.03 37.03
CA LEU A 88 -15.47 -1.95 37.99
C LEU A 88 -16.70 -1.03 38.09
N SER A 89 -17.34 -0.71 36.97
CA SER A 89 -18.57 0.08 36.92
C SER A 89 -19.71 -0.61 37.67
N ALA A 90 -19.94 -1.90 37.43
CA ALA A 90 -20.97 -2.67 38.13
C ALA A 90 -20.74 -2.70 39.66
N ARG A 91 -19.48 -2.88 40.09
CA ARG A 91 -19.10 -2.82 41.52
C ARG A 91 -19.34 -1.43 42.12
N ARG A 92 -18.96 -0.36 41.40
CA ARG A 92 -19.19 1.02 41.85
C ARG A 92 -20.68 1.38 41.92
N ALA A 93 -21.49 0.89 40.99
CA ALA A 93 -22.94 1.09 41.00
C ALA A 93 -23.59 0.42 42.22
N LEU A 94 -23.23 -0.83 42.51
CA LEU A 94 -23.66 -1.54 43.72
C LEU A 94 -23.26 -0.79 44.99
N SER A 95 -21.98 -0.39 45.13
CA SER A 95 -21.52 0.36 46.30
C SER A 95 -22.25 1.68 46.52
N ARG A 96 -22.73 2.34 45.46
CA ARG A 96 -23.53 3.57 45.57
C ARG A 96 -24.97 3.30 45.96
N ALA A 97 -25.57 2.20 45.48
CA ALA A 97 -26.95 1.84 45.79
C ALA A 97 -27.14 1.35 47.24
N TRP A 98 -26.06 0.88 47.88
CA TRP A 98 -26.07 0.38 49.26
C TRP A 98 -25.69 1.45 50.30
N LYS A 99 -25.61 2.70 49.87
CA LYS A 99 -25.37 3.87 50.70
C LYS A 99 -26.64 4.70 50.78
#